data_AF-A0A3B9VAS9-F1
#
_entry.id   AF-A0A3B9VAS9-F1
#
_cell.length_a   1.000
_cell.length_b   1.000
_cell.length_c   1.000
_cell.angle_alpha   90.00
_cell.angle_beta   90.00
_cell.angle_gamma   90.00
#
_symmetry.space_group_name_H-M   'P 1'
#
loop_
_entity.id
_entity.type
_entity.pdbx_description
1 polymer ?
#
loop_
_entity_poly.entity_id
_entity_poly.type
_entity_poly.pdbx_seq_one_letter_code
_entity_poly.pdbx_strand_id
1 'polypeptide(L)' 'MQRPKRKQINKLTPTLLQQPIVAYLLLFQDAFYDSFCPCPRCGSSNSKKHHVEEHKLFCKVIIKGRFKDITVTVQVFY' A
#
# COMPACT_ATOMS: atom_id res chain seq x y z
N MET A 1 -41.26 -13.83 0.20
CA MET A 1 -39.80 -13.63 0.41
C MET A 1 -39.28 -12.71 -0.67
N GLN A 2 -38.73 -11.55 -0.32
CA GLN A 2 -38.04 -10.70 -1.31
C GLN A 2 -36.75 -11.38 -1.75
N ARG A 3 -36.48 -11.41 -3.07
CA ARG A 3 -35.21 -11.94 -3.59
C ARG A 3 -34.07 -11.01 -3.16
N PRO A 4 -33.00 -11.53 -2.54
CA PRO A 4 -31.87 -10.70 -2.13
C PRO A 4 -31.25 -10.03 -3.37
N LYS A 5 -31.02 -8.71 -3.29
CA LYS A 5 -30.37 -7.96 -4.36
C LYS A 5 -28.96 -8.50 -4.59
N ARG A 6 -28.57 -8.68 -5.86
CA ARG A 6 -27.21 -9.08 -6.22
C ARG A 6 -26.23 -8.02 -5.73
N LYS A 7 -25.26 -8.43 -4.92
CA LYS A 7 -24.16 -7.54 -4.49
C LYS A 7 -23.32 -7.20 -5.73
N GLN A 8 -23.12 -5.92 -5.99
CA GLN A 8 -22.14 -5.48 -6.99
C GLN A 8 -20.75 -5.65 -6.39
N ILE A 9 -20.00 -6.62 -6.89
CA ILE A 9 -18.59 -6.81 -6.52
C ILE A 9 -17.78 -5.77 -7.30
N ASN A 10 -16.90 -5.04 -6.62
CA ASN A 10 -16.06 -4.03 -7.26
C ASN A 10 -15.10 -4.71 -8.27
N LYS A 11 -14.83 -4.07 -9.41
CA LYS A 11 -14.02 -4.65 -10.51
C LYS A 11 -12.61 -5.05 -10.09
N LEU A 12 -12.07 -4.42 -9.04
CA LEU A 12 -10.73 -4.72 -8.49
C LEU A 12 -10.72 -5.90 -7.52
N THR A 13 -11.88 -6.27 -6.96
CA THR A 13 -11.99 -7.32 -5.93
C THR A 13 -11.56 -8.71 -6.42
N PRO A 14 -11.85 -9.17 -7.65
CA PRO A 14 -11.44 -10.50 -8.10
C PRO A 14 -9.92 -10.65 -8.13
N THR A 15 -9.20 -9.64 -8.62
CA THR A 15 -7.74 -9.68 -8.78
C THR A 15 -7.03 -9.70 -7.43
N LEU A 16 -7.50 -8.88 -6.47
CA LEU A 16 -6.98 -8.84 -5.11
C LEU A 16 -7.27 -10.11 -4.31
N LEU A 17 -8.35 -10.83 -4.64
CA LEU A 17 -8.68 -12.14 -4.05
C LEU A 17 -7.94 -13.29 -4.74
N GLN A 18 -7.61 -13.16 -6.02
CA GLN A 18 -6.92 -14.18 -6.81
C GLN A 18 -5.42 -14.21 -6.57
N GLN A 19 -4.80 -13.06 -6.26
CA GLN A 19 -3.42 -13.02 -5.83
C GLN A 19 -3.30 -13.43 -4.36
N PRO A 20 -2.32 -14.27 -3.97
CA PRO A 20 -2.05 -14.50 -2.57
C PRO A 20 -1.70 -13.16 -1.93
N ILE A 21 -2.55 -12.69 -1.02
CA ILE A 21 -2.42 -11.38 -0.33
C ILE A 21 -0.99 -11.17 0.19
N VAL A 22 -0.36 -12.24 0.67
CA VAL A 22 1.04 -12.23 1.11
C VAL A 22 2.01 -11.82 0.00
N ALA A 23 1.87 -12.33 -1.22
CA ALA A 23 2.72 -11.97 -2.34
C ALA A 23 2.52 -10.50 -2.75
N TYR A 24 1.28 -10.01 -2.71
CA TYR A 24 1.00 -8.59 -2.95
C TYR A 24 1.64 -7.69 -1.88
N LEU A 25 1.51 -8.06 -0.60
CA LEU A 25 2.09 -7.29 0.50
C LEU A 25 3.63 -7.28 0.46
N LEU A 26 4.26 -8.37 0.03
CA LEU A 26 5.72 -8.45 -0.13
C LEU A 26 6.28 -7.46 -1.17
N LEU A 27 5.47 -6.97 -2.10
CA LEU A 27 5.90 -5.96 -3.08
C LEU A 27 6.19 -4.60 -2.42
N PHE A 28 5.67 -4.35 -1.22
CA PHE A 28 5.87 -3.10 -0.49
C PHE A 28 7.15 -3.12 0.35
N GLN A 29 7.89 -4.22 0.37
CA GLN A 29 9.15 -4.29 1.10
C GLN A 29 10.14 -3.24 0.58
N ASP A 30 10.53 -2.33 1.47
CA ASP A 30 11.45 -1.21 1.21
C ASP A 30 10.96 -0.25 0.11
N ALA A 31 9.66 -0.30 -0.21
CA ALA A 31 9.02 0.63 -1.11
C ALA A 31 8.79 1.99 -0.43
N PHE A 32 8.79 3.06 -1.23
CA PHE A 32 8.33 4.36 -0.77
C PHE A 32 6.82 4.36 -0.65
N TYR A 33 6.33 4.54 0.58
CA TYR A 33 4.92 4.69 0.86
C TYR A 33 4.48 6.11 0.56
N ASP A 34 3.45 6.25 -0.27
CA ASP A 34 2.83 7.53 -0.66
C ASP A 34 3.83 8.51 -1.29
N SER A 35 4.48 8.08 -2.37
CA SER A 35 5.41 8.92 -3.14
C SER A 35 4.74 10.22 -3.61
N PHE A 36 5.49 11.32 -3.55
CA PHE A 36 5.00 12.65 -3.94
C PHE A 36 4.37 12.63 -5.33
N CYS A 37 3.06 12.94 -5.42
CA CYS A 37 2.45 13.26 -6.71
C CYS A 37 2.98 14.63 -7.15
N PRO A 38 3.51 14.77 -8.38
CA PRO A 38 3.92 16.08 -8.87
C PRO A 38 2.76 17.07 -8.78
N CYS A 39 3.06 18.33 -8.48
CA CYS A 39 2.01 19.35 -8.34
C CYS A 39 1.09 19.34 -9.56
N PRO A 40 -0.24 19.21 -9.40
CA PRO A 40 -1.16 19.08 -10.53
C PRO A 40 -1.22 20.35 -11.41
N ARG A 41 -0.69 21.49 -10.95
CA ARG A 41 -0.61 22.75 -11.71
C ARG A 41 0.73 22.98 -12.41
N CYS A 42 1.85 22.65 -11.77
CA CYS A 42 3.19 22.97 -12.31
C CYS A 42 4.09 21.74 -12.53
N GLY A 43 3.63 20.54 -12.20
CA GLY A 43 4.39 19.30 -12.37
C GLY A 43 5.62 19.18 -11.47
N SER A 44 5.87 20.13 -10.57
CA SER A 44 7.07 20.12 -9.76
C SER A 44 7.02 19.01 -8.71
N SER A 45 8.08 18.20 -8.66
CA SER A 45 8.42 17.32 -7.54
C SER A 45 9.28 18.04 -6.48
N ASN A 46 9.58 19.33 -6.69
CA ASN A 46 10.33 20.16 -5.77
C ASN A 46 9.49 20.50 -4.55
N SER A 47 9.64 19.69 -3.52
CA SER A 47 9.02 19.88 -2.23
C SER A 47 10.11 20.12 -1.18
N LYS A 48 9.91 21.13 -0.31
CA LYS A 48 10.92 21.53 0.70
C LYS A 48 11.31 20.31 1.54
N LYS A 49 12.62 20.13 1.77
CA LYS A 49 13.26 19.06 2.56
C LYS A 49 12.28 18.31 3.48
N HIS A 50 11.78 17.18 3.00
CA HIS A 50 11.00 16.30 3.85
C HIS A 50 11.91 15.43 4.68
N HIS A 51 11.50 15.14 5.91
CA HIS A 51 12.15 14.11 6.70
C HIS A 51 11.75 12.75 6.13
N VAL A 52 12.74 11.93 5.77
CA VAL A 52 12.49 10.56 5.29
C VAL A 52 12.75 9.63 6.47
N GLU A 53 11.74 8.88 6.88
CA GLU A 53 11.86 7.79 7.84
C GLU A 53 11.99 6.47 7.07
N GLU A 54 13.20 5.92 7.08
CA GLU A 54 13.47 4.60 6.55
C GLU A 54 13.00 3.51 7.53
N HIS A 55 12.71 2.32 6.99
CA HIS A 55 12.37 1.13 7.78
C HIS A 55 11.13 1.25 8.69
N LYS A 56 10.15 2.08 8.34
CA LYS A 56 8.91 2.18 9.11
C LYS A 56 8.08 0.91 8.92
N LEU A 57 7.61 0.34 10.02
CA LEU A 57 6.78 -0.87 9.98
C LEU A 57 5.46 -0.56 9.27
N PHE A 58 5.22 -1.21 8.13
CA PHE A 58 3.98 -1.12 7.37
C PHE A 58 2.95 -2.13 7.88
N CYS A 59 3.33 -3.41 7.88
CA CYS A 59 2.51 -4.50 8.39
C CYS A 59 3.36 -5.72 8.77
N LYS A 60 2.76 -6.66 9.50
CA LYS A 60 3.34 -7.98 9.77
C LYS A 60 2.54 -9.05 9.04
N VAL A 61 3.23 -9.91 8.31
CA VAL A 61 2.63 -11.05 7.60
C VAL A 61 3.10 -12.36 8.18
N ILE A 62 2.21 -13.36 8.22
CA ILE A 62 2.54 -14.71 8.67
C ILE A 62 2.86 -15.57 7.45
N ILE A 63 4.10 -16.03 7.33
CA ILE A 63 4.58 -16.85 6.22
C ILE A 63 5.17 -18.13 6.81
N LYS A 64 4.61 -19.29 6.44
CA LYS A 64 5.10 -20.61 6.89
C LYS A 64 5.26 -20.72 8.41
N GLY A 65 4.31 -20.13 9.16
CA GLY A 65 4.31 -20.15 10.63
C GLY A 65 5.28 -19.15 11.30
N ARG A 66 5.93 -18.27 10.54
CA ARG A 66 6.81 -17.21 11.07
C ARG A 66 6.22 -15.84 10.77
N PHE A 67 6.40 -14.90 11.71
CA PHE A 67 6.11 -13.50 11.48
C PHE A 67 7.23 -12.87 10.66
N LYS A 68 6.85 -12.12 9.62
CA LYS A 68 7.75 -11.29 8.83
C LYS A 68 7.23 -9.86 8.86
N ASP A 69 8.12 -8.95 9.20
CA ASP A 69 7.85 -7.52 9.18
C ASP A 69 8.08 -7.00 7.77
N ILE A 70 7.11 -6.25 7.26
CA ILE A 70 7.24 -5.51 6.02
C ILE A 70 7.47 -4.06 6.38
N THR A 71 8.61 -3.55 5.97
CA THR A 71 9.03 -2.17 6.20
C THR A 71 8.87 -1.35 4.93
N VAL A 72 8.54 -0.09 5.09
CA VAL A 72 8.43 0.90 4.01
C VAL A 72 9.22 2.14 4.40
N THR A 73 9.61 2.91 3.38
CA THR A 73 10.17 4.24 3.59
C THR A 73 9.03 5.24 3.53
N VAL A 74 8.87 6.06 4.57
CA VAL A 74 7.78 7.03 4.67
C VAL A 74 8.36 8.43 4.74
N GLN A 75 7.74 9.35 4.02
CA GLN A 75 8.08 10.76 4.08
C GLN A 75 7.19 11.45 5.13
N VAL A 76 7.79 12.09 6.13
CA VAL A 76 7.10 12.80 7.21
C VAL A 76 7.03 14.29 6.89
N PHE A 77 5.83 14.84 6.99
CA PHE A 77 5.55 16.28 6.87
C PHE A 77 5.48 16.87 8.29
N TYR A 78 6.36 17.82 8.61
CA TYR A 78 6.28 18.65 9.82
C TYR A 78 5.61 19.98 9.49
#